data_AF-A0A524JKF2-F1
#
_entry.id   AF-A0A524JKF2-F1
#
_cell.length_a   1.000
_cell.length_b   1.000
_cell.length_c   1.000
_cell.angle_alpha   90.00
_cell.angle_beta   90.00
_cell.angle_gamma   90.00
#
_symmetry.space_group_name_H-M   'P 1'
#
loop_
_entity.id
_entity.type
_entity.pdbx_description
1 polymer ?
#
loop_
_entity_poly.entity_id
_entity_poly.type
_entity_poly.pdbx_seq_one_letter_code
_entity_poly.pdbx_strand_id
1 'polypeptide(L)'
;MKKIILLILCVFSITACAVHSYRSDFEFAGKLAKEGLWQEASYRLQKALAAGNDSAALHNNLAVALESLGRYEEAQRQYELALKLAPGHPQIQNNFSQFKKNQRKDDNEK
;
A
#
# COMPACT_ATOMS: atom_id res chain seq x y z
N MET A 1 47.79 20.58 -18.03
CA MET A 1 46.83 21.48 -18.71
C MET A 1 45.72 20.64 -19.32
N LYS A 2 44.44 20.97 -18.99
CA LYS A 2 43.16 20.48 -19.58
C LYS A 2 42.93 18.97 -19.43
N LYS A 3 41.99 18.49 -18.60
CA LYS A 3 40.51 18.52 -18.72
C LYS A 3 39.94 18.51 -17.28
N ILE A 4 39.37 19.55 -16.68
CA ILE A 4 38.08 20.20 -16.92
C ILE A 4 36.95 19.20 -17.26
N ILE A 5 36.04 19.08 -16.28
CA ILE A 5 34.63 18.66 -16.35
C ILE A 5 34.37 17.16 -16.57
N LEU A 6 34.08 16.46 -15.47
CA LEU A 6 32.86 15.64 -15.37
C LEU A 6 32.42 15.55 -13.90
N LEU A 7 32.08 16.73 -13.36
CA LEU A 7 31.19 16.84 -12.21
C LEU A 7 29.80 16.33 -12.65
N ILE A 8 29.11 15.62 -11.76
CA ILE A 8 27.67 15.30 -11.82
C ILE A 8 27.28 14.10 -12.67
N LEU A 9 27.59 12.86 -12.26
CA LEU A 9 26.82 11.67 -12.66
C LEU A 9 26.75 10.55 -11.59
N CYS A 10 26.93 10.86 -10.30
CA CYS A 10 26.65 9.88 -9.22
C CYS A 10 25.53 10.29 -8.26
N VAL A 11 24.82 11.38 -8.53
CA VAL A 11 23.63 11.78 -7.75
C VAL A 11 22.32 11.39 -8.46
N PHE A 12 22.39 10.82 -9.67
CA PHE A 12 21.21 10.41 -10.44
C PHE A 12 20.78 8.95 -10.22
N SER A 13 21.36 8.27 -9.24
CA SER A 13 20.96 6.90 -8.85
C SER A 13 20.03 6.84 -7.63
N ILE A 14 19.67 7.98 -7.03
CA ILE A 14 18.81 8.00 -5.84
C ILE A 14 17.35 8.35 -6.16
N THR A 15 17.05 8.93 -7.33
CA THR A 15 15.70 9.41 -7.66
C THR A 15 14.98 8.61 -8.75
N ALA A 16 15.44 7.40 -9.07
CA ALA A 16 14.77 6.51 -10.02
C ALA A 16 13.89 5.43 -9.36
N CYS A 17 14.05 5.15 -8.07
CA CYS A 17 13.22 4.15 -7.37
C CYS A 17 11.94 4.73 -6.73
N ALA A 18 11.82 6.06 -6.57
CA ALA A 18 10.69 6.64 -5.84
C ALA A 18 9.60 7.26 -6.74
N VAL A 19 9.80 7.37 -8.05
CA VAL A 19 8.91 8.16 -8.93
C VAL A 19 8.12 7.32 -9.95
N HIS A 20 8.34 6.00 -10.04
CA HIS A 20 7.70 5.18 -11.09
C HIS A 20 6.68 4.11 -10.64
N SER A 21 6.02 4.24 -9.49
CA SER A 21 4.87 3.35 -9.20
C SER A 21 3.82 3.94 -8.27
N TYR A 22 3.46 5.21 -8.45
CA TYR A 22 2.39 5.86 -7.66
C TYR A 22 1.00 5.83 -8.32
N ARG A 23 0.89 5.41 -9.59
CA ARG A 23 -0.32 5.68 -10.40
C ARG A 23 -1.29 4.51 -10.62
N SER A 24 -0.94 3.26 -10.33
CA SER A 24 -1.81 2.11 -10.73
C SER A 24 -2.53 1.37 -9.61
N ASP A 25 -2.27 1.67 -8.34
CA ASP A 25 -2.76 0.86 -7.22
C ASP A 25 -4.13 1.32 -6.69
N PHE A 26 -4.36 2.64 -6.72
CA PHE A 26 -5.65 3.25 -6.38
C PHE A 26 -6.70 2.95 -7.44
N GLU A 27 -6.31 2.93 -8.72
CA GLU A 27 -7.21 2.59 -9.82
C GLU A 27 -7.71 1.14 -9.69
N PHE A 28 -6.86 0.21 -9.25
CA PHE A 28 -7.24 -1.17 -9.01
C PHE A 28 -8.15 -1.31 -7.78
N ALA A 29 -7.79 -0.73 -6.63
CA ALA A 29 -8.60 -0.78 -5.42
C ALA A 29 -9.96 -0.09 -5.59
N GLY A 30 -9.99 1.09 -6.22
CA GLY A 30 -11.21 1.84 -6.49
C GLY A 30 -12.14 1.16 -7.50
N LYS A 31 -11.58 0.44 -8.49
CA LYS A 31 -12.38 -0.36 -9.43
C LYS A 31 -13.06 -1.53 -8.74
N LEU A 32 -12.31 -2.32 -7.97
CA LEU A 32 -12.85 -3.48 -7.26
C LEU A 32 -13.87 -3.08 -6.19
N ALA A 33 -13.65 -1.93 -5.54
CA ALA A 33 -14.60 -1.35 -4.60
C ALA A 33 -15.97 -1.06 -5.23
N LYS A 34 -15.96 -0.44 -6.42
CA LYS A 34 -17.18 -0.09 -7.15
C LYS A 34 -17.97 -1.31 -7.62
N GLU A 35 -17.29 -2.43 -7.85
CA GLU A 35 -17.90 -3.66 -8.35
C GLU A 35 -18.24 -4.65 -7.21
N GLY A 36 -17.89 -4.35 -5.96
CA GLY A 36 -18.09 -5.24 -4.81
C GLY A 36 -17.22 -6.50 -4.83
N LEU A 37 -16.21 -6.54 -5.69
CA LEU A 37 -15.38 -7.72 -5.98
C LEU A 37 -14.19 -7.84 -5.01
N TRP A 38 -14.44 -7.65 -3.73
CA TRP A 38 -13.38 -7.65 -2.71
C TRP A 38 -12.69 -9.00 -2.55
N GLN A 39 -13.42 -10.11 -2.78
CA GLN A 39 -12.86 -11.45 -2.79
C GLN A 39 -11.80 -11.60 -3.89
N GLU A 40 -12.14 -11.22 -5.12
CA GLU A 40 -11.23 -11.28 -6.27
C GLU A 40 -10.03 -10.34 -6.09
N ALA A 41 -10.26 -9.15 -5.52
CA ALA A 41 -9.20 -8.22 -5.15
C ALA A 41 -8.18 -8.88 -4.22
N SER A 42 -8.66 -9.44 -3.11
CA SER A 42 -7.80 -10.08 -2.11
C SER A 42 -7.01 -11.26 -2.71
N TYR A 43 -7.64 -12.07 -3.55
CA TYR A 43 -7.01 -13.19 -4.23
C TYR A 43 -5.86 -12.73 -5.14
N ARG A 44 -6.10 -11.73 -6.00
CA ARG A 44 -5.08 -11.20 -6.91
C ARG A 44 -3.91 -10.56 -6.16
N LEU A 45 -4.20 -9.81 -5.10
CA LEU A 45 -3.17 -9.16 -4.28
C LEU A 45 -2.31 -10.20 -3.55
N GLN A 46 -2.91 -11.29 -3.04
CA GLN A 46 -2.18 -12.40 -2.44
C GLN A 46 -1.30 -13.13 -3.46
N LYS A 47 -1.77 -13.34 -4.69
CA LYS A 47 -0.92 -13.85 -5.78
C LYS A 47 0.21 -12.88 -6.13
N ALA A 48 -0.10 -11.60 -6.12
CA ALA A 48 0.82 -10.46 -6.09
C ALA A 48 2.04 -10.73 -5.19
N LEU A 49 1.72 -10.86 -3.92
CA LEU A 49 2.67 -11.08 -2.84
C LEU A 49 3.44 -12.39 -3.00
N ALA A 50 2.75 -13.48 -3.34
CA ALA A 50 3.37 -14.79 -3.56
C ALA A 50 4.35 -14.81 -4.74
N ALA A 51 4.16 -13.93 -5.73
CA ALA A 51 5.07 -13.75 -6.85
C ALA A 51 6.31 -12.88 -6.49
N GLY A 52 6.44 -12.46 -5.23
CA GLY A 52 7.56 -11.67 -4.74
C GLY A 52 7.35 -10.16 -4.81
N ASN A 53 6.15 -9.69 -5.16
CA ASN A 53 5.83 -8.27 -5.04
C ASN A 53 5.54 -7.94 -3.57
N ASP A 54 6.57 -7.54 -2.84
CA ASP A 54 6.48 -7.09 -1.45
C ASP A 54 6.68 -5.56 -1.42
N SER A 55 5.58 -4.82 -1.29
CA SER A 55 5.61 -3.37 -1.24
C SER A 55 4.56 -2.82 -0.27
N ALA A 56 4.84 -1.63 0.27
CA ALA A 56 3.92 -0.94 1.18
C ALA A 56 2.53 -0.74 0.55
N ALA A 57 2.47 -0.45 -0.75
CA ALA A 57 1.22 -0.25 -1.47
C ALA A 57 0.41 -1.54 -1.62
N LEU A 58 1.08 -2.66 -1.93
CA LEU A 58 0.41 -3.96 -2.04
C LEU A 58 -0.19 -4.40 -0.69
N HIS A 59 0.57 -4.23 0.40
CA HIS A 59 0.09 -4.47 1.75
C HIS A 59 -1.10 -3.57 2.12
N ASN A 60 -1.04 -2.26 1.81
CA ASN A 60 -2.16 -1.34 2.02
C ASN A 60 -3.42 -1.76 1.24
N ASN A 61 -3.29 -2.15 -0.03
CA ASN A 61 -4.43 -2.55 -0.84
C ASN A 61 -5.05 -3.87 -0.36
N LEU A 62 -4.21 -4.82 0.06
CA LEU A 62 -4.69 -6.07 0.63
C LEU A 62 -5.42 -5.82 1.94
N ALA A 63 -4.94 -4.88 2.76
CA ALA A 63 -5.60 -4.46 3.98
C ALA A 63 -7.01 -3.90 3.72
N VAL A 64 -7.16 -2.98 2.76
CA VAL A 64 -8.45 -2.39 2.37
C VAL A 64 -9.43 -3.46 1.86
N ALA A 65 -8.94 -4.41 1.05
CA ALA A 65 -9.78 -5.50 0.55
C ALA A 65 -10.25 -6.43 1.69
N LEU A 66 -9.36 -6.76 2.62
CA LEU A 66 -9.68 -7.59 3.79
C LEU A 66 -10.64 -6.88 4.76
N GLU A 67 -10.46 -5.57 4.98
CA GLU A 67 -11.38 -4.73 5.76
C GLU A 67 -12.78 -4.78 5.15
N SER A 68 -12.88 -4.62 3.82
CA SER A 68 -14.17 -4.65 3.11
C SER A 68 -14.84 -6.04 3.12
N LEU A 69 -14.07 -7.11 3.38
CA LEU A 69 -14.56 -8.48 3.57
C LEU A 69 -14.89 -8.81 5.03
N GLY A 70 -14.71 -7.86 5.97
CA GLY A 70 -14.88 -8.11 7.40
C GLY A 70 -13.76 -8.93 8.05
N ARG A 71 -12.64 -9.16 7.34
CA ARG A 71 -11.48 -9.93 7.83
C ARG A 71 -10.51 -9.01 8.57
N TYR A 72 -11.00 -8.46 9.67
CA TYR A 72 -10.40 -7.32 10.36
C TYR A 72 -9.02 -7.57 10.96
N GLU A 73 -8.79 -8.73 11.59
CA GLU A 73 -7.50 -9.07 12.17
C GLU A 73 -6.42 -9.18 11.09
N GLU A 74 -6.80 -9.68 9.91
CA GLU A 74 -5.89 -9.79 8.77
C GLU A 74 -5.62 -8.42 8.16
N ALA A 75 -6.65 -7.59 8.00
CA ALA A 75 -6.51 -6.22 7.53
C ALA A 75 -5.54 -5.42 8.41
N GLN A 76 -5.66 -5.53 9.74
CA GLN A 76 -4.75 -4.86 10.67
C GLN A 76 -3.29 -5.25 10.42
N ARG A 77 -2.98 -6.54 10.31
CA ARG A 77 -1.60 -7.00 10.05
C ARG A 77 -1.05 -6.44 8.75
N GLN A 78 -1.88 -6.36 7.71
CA GLN A 78 -1.45 -5.83 6.41
C GLN A 78 -1.20 -4.32 6.47
N TYR A 79 -2.03 -3.54 7.19
CA TYR A 79 -1.76 -2.13 7.43
C TYR A 79 -0.48 -1.89 8.22
N GLU A 80 -0.21 -2.71 9.25
CA GLU A 80 1.02 -2.63 10.05
C GLU A 80 2.26 -2.93 9.21
N LEU A 81 2.21 -3.95 8.33
CA LEU A 81 3.29 -4.24 7.39
C LEU A 81 3.50 -3.10 6.40
N ALA A 82 2.42 -2.54 5.86
CA ALA A 82 2.49 -1.40 4.95
C ALA A 82 3.19 -0.19 5.61
N LEU A 83 2.87 0.12 6.87
CA LEU A 83 3.53 1.18 7.62
C LEU A 83 4.96 0.82 8.04
N LYS A 84 5.27 -0.45 8.29
CA LYS A 84 6.65 -0.88 8.54
C LYS A 84 7.54 -0.62 7.33
N LEU A 85 7.02 -0.85 6.12
CA LEU A 85 7.73 -0.63 4.86
C LEU A 85 7.80 0.86 4.49
N ALA A 86 6.75 1.64 4.78
CA ALA A 86 6.70 3.07 4.51
C ALA A 86 6.08 3.86 5.68
N PRO A 87 6.84 4.10 6.77
CA PRO A 87 6.30 4.70 8.01
C PRO A 87 5.69 6.08 7.85
N GLY A 88 6.19 6.86 6.88
CA GLY A 88 5.75 8.22 6.60
C GLY A 88 4.73 8.35 5.47
N HIS A 89 4.17 7.25 4.96
CA HIS A 89 3.27 7.32 3.81
C HIS A 89 1.87 7.85 4.21
N PRO A 90 1.49 9.08 3.82
CA PRO A 90 0.30 9.73 4.39
C PRO A 90 -1.00 8.98 4.12
N GLN A 91 -1.12 8.39 2.92
CA GLN A 91 -2.33 7.63 2.56
C GLN A 91 -2.51 6.35 3.39
N ILE A 92 -1.42 5.62 3.67
CA ILE A 92 -1.46 4.38 4.46
C ILE A 92 -1.82 4.72 5.92
N GLN A 93 -1.21 5.78 6.47
CA GLN A 93 -1.54 6.29 7.79
C GLN A 93 -3.01 6.70 7.90
N ASN A 94 -3.53 7.40 6.89
CA ASN A 94 -4.93 7.80 6.86
C ASN A 94 -5.87 6.58 6.80
N ASN A 95 -5.61 5.63 5.91
CA ASN A 95 -6.42 4.41 5.79
C ASN A 95 -6.42 3.62 7.10
N PHE A 96 -5.25 3.35 7.68
CA PHE A 96 -5.15 2.61 8.93
C PHE A 96 -5.83 3.33 10.10
N SER A 97 -5.71 4.67 10.16
CA SER A 97 -6.39 5.47 11.18
C SER A 97 -7.91 5.37 11.07
N GLN A 98 -8.46 5.37 9.84
CA GLN A 98 -9.89 5.22 9.60
C GLN A 98 -10.36 3.81 9.97
N PHE A 99 -9.62 2.78 9.56
CA PHE A 99 -9.87 1.39 9.95
C PHE A 99 -9.93 1.22 11.48
N LYS A 100 -8.96 1.76 12.23
CA LYS A 100 -8.95 1.67 13.70
C LYS A 100 -10.11 2.43 14.34
N LYS A 101 -10.56 3.54 13.76
CA LYS A 101 -11.75 4.26 14.26
C LYS A 101 -13.03 3.45 14.04
N ASN A 102 -13.16 2.79 12.89
CA ASN A 102 -14.33 1.96 12.58
C ASN A 102 -14.42 0.77 13.53
N GLN A 103 -13.32 0.06 13.77
CA GLN A 103 -13.30 -1.04 14.75
C GLN A 103 -13.74 -0.60 16.15
N ARG A 104 -13.25 0.55 16.64
CA ARG A 104 -13.64 1.04 17.96
C ARG A 104 -15.14 1.34 18.08
N LYS A 105 -15.81 1.69 16.98
CA LYS A 105 -17.26 1.89 16.99
C LYS A 105 -17.98 0.54 17.10
N ASP A 106 -17.58 -0.42 16.28
CA ASP A 106 -18.16 -1.77 16.28
C ASP A 106 -17.97 -2.48 17.65
N ASP A 107 -16.85 -2.23 18.33
CA ASP A 107 -16.57 -2.75 19.67
C ASP A 107 -17.42 -2.08 20.77
N ASN A 108 -17.79 -0.80 20.59
CA ASN A 108 -18.59 -0.04 21.56
C ASN A 108 -20.11 -0.24 21.39
N GLU A 109 -20.54 -0.80 20.25
CA GLU A 109 -21.94 -1.05 19.93
C GLU A 109 -22.39 -2.50 20.24
N LYS A 110 -21.48 -3.34 20.76
CA LYS A 110 -21.74 -4.71 21.24
C LYS A 110 -21.87 -4.75 22.77
#